data_AF-A0A928HTX4-F1
#
_entry.id   AF-A0A928HTX4-F1
#
_cell.length_a   1.000
_cell.length_b   1.000
_cell.length_c   1.000
_cell.angle_alpha   90.00
_cell.angle_beta   90.00
_cell.angle_gamma   90.00
#
_symmetry.space_group_name_H-M   'P 1'
#
loop_
_entity.id
_entity.type
_entity.pdbx_description
1 polymer ?
#
loop_
_entity_poly.entity_id
_entity_poly.type
_entity_poly.pdbx_seq_one_letter_code
_entity_poly.pdbx_strand_id
1 'polypeptide(L)'
;MANIKSQKKRNITNEKSRMRNRMVKSELKTATRRVKDAVAAENGAEAYAAALKACRLLDRAASKGVIHKNQAANRKSGIMKLANTVVTDEIREAYVPAPKKEPKKGSKKADARAARKQAMAEKSEQKAINRAKTLKDEAAAAKRKAKEAAEAAKAAAEEEAAE
;
A
#
# COMPACT_ATOMS: atom_id res chain seq x y z
N MET A 1 -11.17 -41.59 11.53
CA MET A 1 -9.85 -41.25 12.12
C MET A 1 -8.80 -41.42 11.02
N ALA A 2 -7.92 -40.44 10.79
CA ALA A 2 -6.86 -40.59 9.79
C ALA A 2 -5.66 -41.30 10.44
N ASN A 3 -5.26 -42.45 9.92
CA ASN A 3 -4.20 -43.25 10.52
C ASN A 3 -2.82 -42.94 9.92
N ILE A 4 -2.79 -42.56 8.64
CA ILE A 4 -1.58 -42.19 7.90
C ILE A 4 -1.12 -40.78 8.28
N LYS A 5 0.20 -40.59 8.53
CA LYS A 5 0.80 -39.30 8.95
C LYS A 5 0.46 -38.14 8.01
N SER A 6 0.51 -38.37 6.70
CA SER A 6 0.17 -37.35 5.68
C SER A 6 -1.31 -36.93 5.75
N GLN A 7 -2.22 -37.88 5.98
CA GLN A 7 -3.65 -37.60 6.14
C GLN A 7 -3.95 -36.84 7.43
N LYS A 8 -3.31 -37.19 8.56
CA LYS A 8 -3.40 -36.42 9.81
C LYS A 8 -3.01 -34.95 9.59
N LYS A 9 -1.91 -34.70 8.86
CA LYS A 9 -1.47 -33.35 8.48
C LYS A 9 -2.49 -32.62 7.61
N ARG A 10 -3.09 -33.30 6.61
CA ARG A 10 -4.14 -32.73 5.76
C ARG A 10 -5.36 -32.33 6.58
N ASN A 11 -5.84 -33.18 7.49
CA ASN A 11 -6.97 -32.87 8.36
C ASN A 11 -6.73 -31.63 9.21
N ILE A 12 -5.55 -31.51 9.84
CA ILE A 12 -5.19 -30.33 10.64
C ILE A 12 -5.18 -29.06 9.78
N THR A 13 -4.61 -29.13 8.58
CA THR A 13 -4.51 -27.98 7.66
C THR A 13 -5.89 -27.57 7.14
N ASN A 14 -6.72 -28.55 6.79
CA ASN A 14 -8.08 -28.34 6.33
C ASN A 14 -8.93 -27.68 7.41
N GLU A 15 -8.81 -28.13 8.66
CA GLU A 15 -9.57 -27.55 9.78
C GLU A 15 -9.19 -26.07 10.02
N LYS A 16 -7.89 -25.76 9.99
CA LYS A 16 -7.41 -24.37 10.10
C LYS A 16 -7.99 -23.47 8.98
N SER A 17 -8.00 -23.98 7.76
CA SER A 17 -8.59 -23.27 6.61
C SER A 17 -10.12 -23.17 6.70
N ARG A 18 -10.79 -24.22 7.16
CA ARG A 18 -12.24 -24.24 7.41
C ARG A 18 -12.63 -23.17 8.40
N MET A 19 -11.94 -23.08 9.54
CA MET A 19 -12.22 -22.10 10.58
C MET A 19 -12.00 -20.67 10.07
N ARG A 20 -10.89 -20.39 9.38
CA ARG A 20 -10.64 -19.08 8.76
C ARG A 20 -11.75 -18.71 7.77
N ASN A 21 -12.12 -19.64 6.88
CA ASN A 21 -13.12 -19.39 5.85
C ASN A 21 -14.53 -19.22 6.47
N ARG A 22 -14.84 -19.95 7.54
CA ARG A 22 -16.08 -19.80 8.30
C ARG A 22 -16.21 -18.38 8.85
N MET A 23 -15.15 -17.86 9.48
CA MET A 23 -15.16 -16.49 10.05
C MET A 23 -15.30 -15.41 8.98
N VAL A 24 -14.58 -15.54 7.85
CA VAL A 24 -14.72 -14.59 6.74
C VAL A 24 -16.13 -14.67 6.14
N LYS A 25 -16.68 -15.87 5.95
CA LYS A 25 -18.04 -16.04 5.41
C LYS A 25 -19.11 -15.47 6.34
N SER A 26 -18.98 -15.64 7.67
CA SER A 26 -19.91 -15.04 8.62
C SER A 26 -19.82 -13.51 8.61
N GLU A 27 -18.60 -12.95 8.59
CA GLU A 27 -18.40 -11.50 8.48
C GLU A 27 -19.07 -10.93 7.21
N LEU A 28 -18.92 -11.59 6.06
CA LEU A 28 -19.58 -11.18 4.82
C LEU A 28 -21.10 -11.23 4.92
N LYS A 29 -21.68 -12.25 5.58
CA LYS A 29 -23.14 -12.34 5.80
C LYS A 29 -23.61 -11.19 6.68
N THR A 30 -22.91 -10.90 7.77
CA THR A 30 -23.23 -9.78 8.66
C THR A 30 -23.12 -8.44 7.95
N ALA A 31 -22.10 -8.24 7.12
CA ALA A 31 -21.95 -7.02 6.33
C ALA A 31 -23.09 -6.83 5.33
N THR A 32 -23.49 -7.89 4.61
CA THR A 32 -24.66 -7.82 3.71
C THR A 32 -25.96 -7.55 4.48
N ARG A 33 -26.14 -8.15 5.66
CA ARG A 33 -27.33 -7.92 6.49
C ARG A 33 -27.43 -6.45 6.92
N ARG A 34 -26.34 -5.86 7.43
CA ARG A 34 -26.32 -4.43 7.83
C ARG A 34 -26.75 -3.49 6.72
N VAL A 35 -26.38 -3.76 5.46
CA VAL A 35 -26.84 -2.92 4.34
C VAL A 35 -28.34 -3.05 4.16
N LYS A 36 -28.88 -4.27 4.21
CA LYS A 36 -30.33 -4.50 4.11
C LYS A 36 -31.09 -3.83 5.26
N ASP A 37 -30.57 -3.94 6.47
CA ASP A 37 -31.16 -3.34 7.67
C ASP A 37 -31.19 -1.80 7.53
N ALA A 38 -30.09 -1.17 7.08
CA ALA A 38 -30.02 0.27 6.87
C ALA A 38 -30.94 0.77 5.74
N VAL A 39 -31.09 0.00 4.67
CA VAL A 39 -32.04 0.30 3.59
C VAL A 39 -33.48 0.14 4.04
N ALA A 40 -33.80 -0.90 4.82
CA ALA A 40 -35.13 -1.08 5.40
C ALA A 40 -35.50 0.04 6.39
N ALA A 41 -34.50 0.65 7.03
CA ALA A 41 -34.66 1.82 7.89
C ALA A 41 -34.64 3.17 7.12
N GLU A 42 -34.58 3.15 5.78
CA GLU A 42 -34.52 4.32 4.91
C GLU A 42 -33.39 5.31 5.23
N ASN A 43 -32.34 4.85 5.93
CA ASN A 43 -31.19 5.67 6.28
C ASN A 43 -30.14 5.62 5.15
N GLY A 44 -30.25 6.54 4.19
CA GLY A 44 -29.35 6.61 3.04
C GLY A 44 -27.86 6.77 3.41
N ALA A 45 -27.55 7.58 4.43
CA ALA A 45 -26.16 7.80 4.85
C ALA A 45 -25.51 6.54 5.43
N GLU A 46 -26.23 5.84 6.32
CA GLU A 46 -25.74 4.59 6.89
C GLU A 46 -25.69 3.47 5.84
N ALA A 47 -26.70 3.38 4.97
CA ALA A 47 -26.75 2.41 3.87
C ALA A 47 -25.55 2.56 2.93
N TYR A 48 -25.19 3.80 2.55
CA TYR A 48 -24.04 4.07 1.70
C TYR A 48 -22.72 3.66 2.38
N ALA A 49 -22.51 4.08 3.63
CA ALA A 49 -21.31 3.73 4.38
C ALA A 49 -21.17 2.20 4.59
N ALA A 50 -22.28 1.52 4.90
CA ALA A 50 -22.33 0.07 5.05
C ALA A 50 -22.07 -0.66 3.73
N ALA A 51 -22.61 -0.16 2.61
CA ALA A 51 -22.42 -0.74 1.28
C ALA A 51 -20.94 -0.68 0.87
N LEU A 52 -20.30 0.48 1.01
CA LEU A 52 -18.87 0.64 0.73
C LEU A 52 -18.00 -0.29 1.58
N LYS A 53 -18.34 -0.44 2.87
CA LYS A 53 -17.65 -1.37 3.76
C LYS A 53 -17.83 -2.83 3.31
N ALA A 54 -19.05 -3.22 2.92
CA ALA A 54 -19.34 -4.55 2.42
C ALA A 54 -18.59 -4.87 1.12
N CYS A 55 -18.52 -3.91 0.17
CA CYS A 55 -17.75 -4.05 -1.06
C CYS A 55 -16.26 -4.30 -0.78
N ARG A 56 -15.65 -3.50 0.11
CA ARG A 56 -14.24 -3.68 0.52
C ARG A 56 -13.98 -5.07 1.12
N LEU A 57 -14.90 -5.58 1.94
CA LEU A 57 -14.78 -6.91 2.53
C LEU A 57 -14.90 -8.02 1.48
N LEU A 58 -15.82 -7.89 0.52
CA LEU A 58 -15.99 -8.84 -0.59
C LEU A 58 -14.72 -8.93 -1.45
N ASP A 59 -14.12 -7.79 -1.79
CA ASP A 59 -12.89 -7.76 -2.59
C ASP A 59 -11.70 -8.36 -1.83
N ARG A 60 -11.62 -8.11 -0.51
CA ARG A 60 -10.61 -8.74 0.34
C ARG A 60 -10.82 -10.25 0.50
N ALA A 61 -12.05 -10.72 0.48
CA ALA A 61 -12.36 -12.14 0.53
C ALA A 61 -12.03 -12.84 -0.80
N ALA A 62 -12.25 -12.15 -1.93
CA ALA A 62 -11.88 -12.64 -3.25
C ALA A 62 -10.36 -12.73 -3.42
N SER A 63 -9.60 -11.71 -3.01
CA SER A 63 -8.14 -11.73 -3.08
C SER A 63 -7.50 -12.80 -2.19
N LYS A 64 -8.17 -13.16 -1.09
CA LYS A 64 -7.77 -14.28 -0.21
C LYS A 64 -8.25 -15.66 -0.70
N GLY A 65 -8.96 -15.73 -1.82
CA GLY A 65 -9.49 -16.99 -2.38
C GLY A 65 -10.61 -17.64 -1.55
N VAL A 66 -11.27 -16.91 -0.65
CA VAL A 66 -12.37 -17.44 0.17
C VAL A 66 -13.67 -17.54 -0.63
N ILE A 67 -13.86 -16.58 -1.56
CA ILE A 67 -14.97 -16.55 -2.52
C ILE A 67 -14.40 -16.32 -3.92
N HIS A 68 -15.10 -16.78 -4.95
CA HIS A 68 -14.69 -16.56 -6.33
C HIS A 68 -14.90 -15.09 -6.74
N LYS A 69 -14.08 -14.58 -7.67
CA LYS A 69 -14.17 -13.21 -8.19
C LYS A 69 -15.57 -12.87 -8.73
N ASN A 70 -16.20 -13.80 -9.44
CA ASN A 70 -17.56 -13.61 -9.97
C ASN A 70 -18.60 -13.56 -8.85
N GLN A 71 -18.42 -14.37 -7.80
CA GLN A 71 -19.32 -14.32 -6.64
C GLN A 71 -19.20 -12.99 -5.91
N ALA A 72 -17.99 -12.44 -5.78
CA ALA A 72 -17.78 -11.10 -5.23
C ALA A 72 -18.42 -10.03 -6.12
N ALA A 73 -18.21 -10.08 -7.44
CA ALA A 73 -18.80 -9.14 -8.40
C ALA A 73 -20.34 -9.13 -8.36
N ASN A 74 -20.97 -10.31 -8.40
CA ASN A 74 -22.43 -10.44 -8.35
C ASN A 74 -22.99 -9.87 -7.04
N ARG A 75 -22.35 -10.17 -5.91
CA ARG A 75 -22.78 -9.65 -4.60
C ARG A 75 -22.58 -8.14 -4.48
N LYS A 76 -21.49 -7.58 -5.03
CA LYS A 76 -21.28 -6.13 -5.08
C LYS A 76 -22.37 -5.45 -5.91
N SER A 77 -22.68 -5.99 -7.09
CA SER A 77 -23.76 -5.46 -7.94
C SER A 77 -25.09 -5.44 -7.20
N GLY A 78 -25.49 -6.53 -6.55
CA GLY A 78 -26.74 -6.60 -5.80
C GLY A 78 -26.79 -5.64 -4.60
N ILE A 79 -25.70 -5.52 -3.84
CA ILE A 79 -25.62 -4.59 -2.70
C ILE A 79 -25.74 -3.13 -3.16
N MET A 80 -25.04 -2.75 -4.22
CA MET A 80 -25.10 -1.38 -4.73
C MET A 80 -26.45 -1.04 -5.32
N LYS A 81 -27.07 -1.97 -6.07
CA LYS A 81 -28.44 -1.78 -6.57
C LYS A 81 -29.43 -1.50 -5.44
N LEU A 82 -29.32 -2.25 -4.34
CA LEU A 82 -30.18 -2.08 -3.17
C LEU A 82 -29.88 -0.79 -2.40
N ALA A 83 -28.62 -0.41 -2.23
CA ALA A 83 -28.28 0.86 -1.57
C ALA A 83 -28.74 2.07 -2.38
N ASN A 84 -28.60 2.03 -3.71
CA ASN A 84 -28.95 3.14 -4.60
C ASN A 84 -30.46 3.47 -4.61
N THR A 85 -31.34 2.63 -4.05
CA THR A 85 -32.77 2.97 -3.94
C THR A 85 -33.04 4.04 -2.88
N VAL A 86 -32.15 4.18 -1.89
CA VAL A 86 -32.29 5.12 -0.76
C VAL A 86 -31.20 6.21 -0.78
N VAL A 87 -30.07 5.94 -1.44
CA VAL A 87 -28.92 6.86 -1.49
C VAL A 87 -29.11 7.91 -2.58
N THR A 88 -29.34 9.16 -2.16
CA THR A 88 -29.31 10.36 -3.03
C THR A 88 -27.88 10.80 -3.33
N ASP A 89 -27.70 11.63 -4.35
CA ASP A 89 -26.38 12.11 -4.77
C ASP A 89 -25.73 13.02 -3.72
N GLU A 90 -26.53 13.83 -3.02
CA GLU A 90 -26.09 14.66 -1.89
C GLU A 90 -25.46 13.82 -0.78
N ILE A 91 -26.04 12.65 -0.47
CA ILE A 91 -25.52 11.74 0.55
C ILE A 91 -24.18 11.14 0.12
N ARG A 92 -23.98 10.89 -1.18
CA ARG A 92 -22.69 10.39 -1.69
C ARG A 92 -21.61 11.46 -1.59
N GLU A 93 -21.95 12.70 -1.93
CA GLU A 93 -21.02 13.82 -1.88
C GLU A 93 -20.65 14.21 -0.44
N ALA A 94 -21.62 14.12 0.48
CA ALA A 94 -21.38 14.33 1.91
C ALA A 94 -20.58 13.19 2.57
N TYR A 95 -20.39 12.04 1.91
CA TYR A 95 -19.66 10.93 2.51
C TYR A 95 -18.15 11.20 2.57
N VAL A 96 -17.67 11.54 3.76
CA VAL A 96 -16.24 11.62 4.06
C VAL A 96 -15.75 10.25 4.53
N PRO A 97 -14.78 9.62 3.84
CA PRO A 97 -14.18 8.37 4.31
C PRO A 97 -13.58 8.56 5.70
N ALA A 98 -13.92 7.67 6.63
CA ALA A 98 -13.35 7.71 7.98
C ALA A 98 -11.82 7.78 7.92
N PRO A 99 -11.18 8.70 8.67
CA PRO A 99 -9.74 8.84 8.65
C PRO A 99 -9.08 7.51 9.02
N LYS A 100 -7.95 7.20 8.37
CA LYS A 100 -7.16 6.01 8.71
C LYS A 100 -6.83 6.11 10.20
N LYS A 101 -7.24 5.11 10.99
CA LYS A 101 -6.85 5.04 12.41
C LYS A 101 -5.34 5.24 12.52
N GLU A 102 -4.94 6.25 13.27
CA GLU A 102 -3.54 6.49 13.55
C GLU A 102 -2.91 5.24 14.18
N PRO A 103 -1.64 4.93 13.86
CA PRO A 103 -0.96 3.84 14.54
C PRO A 103 -1.00 4.10 16.05
N LYS A 104 -1.31 3.08 16.85
CA LYS A 104 -1.24 3.19 18.31
C LYS A 104 0.17 3.66 18.71
N LYS A 105 0.28 4.89 19.23
CA LYS A 105 1.51 5.38 19.88
C LYS A 105 1.82 4.47 21.09
N GLY A 106 3.09 4.10 21.27
CA GLY A 106 3.55 3.30 22.42
C GLY A 106 3.66 1.79 22.21
N SER A 107 3.61 1.27 20.96
CA SER A 107 4.03 -0.10 20.70
C SER A 107 5.50 -0.12 20.25
N LYS A 108 6.33 -1.02 20.83
CA LYS A 108 7.74 -1.19 20.45
C LYS A 108 7.99 -1.24 18.93
N LYS A 109 7.01 -1.79 18.19
CA LYS A 109 7.04 -1.88 16.72
C LYS A 109 6.76 -0.56 16.01
N ALA A 110 5.91 0.30 16.56
CA ALA A 110 5.68 1.65 16.05
C ALA A 110 6.93 2.51 16.26
N ASP A 111 7.55 2.42 17.43
CA ASP A 111 8.75 3.18 17.79
C ASP A 111 9.95 2.73 16.92
N ALA A 112 10.14 1.42 16.74
CA ALA A 112 11.17 0.90 15.83
C ALA A 112 10.96 1.34 14.36
N ARG A 113 9.71 1.52 13.93
CA ARG A 113 9.40 1.97 12.56
C ARG A 113 9.63 3.47 12.40
N ALA A 114 9.38 4.27 13.44
CA ALA A 114 9.72 5.68 13.49
C ALA A 114 11.24 5.88 13.48
N ALA A 115 11.97 5.17 14.34
CA ALA A 115 13.43 5.20 14.40
C ALA A 115 14.07 4.78 13.07
N ARG A 116 13.56 3.74 12.41
CA ARG A 116 14.07 3.32 11.09
C ARG A 116 13.81 4.36 9.99
N LYS A 117 12.71 5.13 10.09
CA LYS A 117 12.41 6.22 9.15
C LYS A 117 13.37 7.39 9.35
N GLN A 118 13.63 7.77 10.60
CA GLN A 118 14.61 8.80 10.96
C GLN A 118 16.02 8.41 10.51
N ALA A 119 16.45 7.18 10.83
CA ALA A 119 17.75 6.66 10.38
C ALA A 119 17.89 6.60 8.85
N MET A 120 16.80 6.35 8.10
CA MET A 120 16.83 6.43 6.64
C MET A 120 16.92 7.87 6.12
N ALA A 121 16.24 8.81 6.78
CA ALA A 121 16.31 10.24 6.44
C ALA A 121 17.73 10.77 6.66
N GLU A 122 18.31 10.52 7.83
CA GLU A 122 19.69 10.89 8.18
C GLU A 122 20.70 10.28 7.19
N LYS A 123 20.56 8.98 6.87
CA LYS A 123 21.42 8.33 5.85
C LYS A 123 21.28 8.97 4.47
N SER A 124 20.07 9.40 4.10
CA SER A 124 19.84 10.05 2.81
C SER A 124 20.46 11.45 2.75
N GLU A 125 20.40 12.21 3.85
CA GLU A 125 21.05 13.52 3.99
C GLU A 125 22.57 13.38 3.94
N GLN A 126 23.12 12.39 4.64
CA GLN A 126 24.56 12.14 4.65
C GLN A 126 25.07 11.69 3.29
N LYS A 127 24.28 10.88 2.56
CA LYS A 127 24.58 10.51 1.17
C LYS A 127 24.53 11.73 0.25
N ALA A 128 23.60 12.66 0.46
CA ALA A 128 23.53 13.91 -0.32
C ALA A 128 24.76 14.79 -0.06
N ILE A 129 25.19 14.93 1.20
CA ILE A 129 26.42 15.65 1.57
C ILE A 129 27.65 15.02 0.90
N ASN A 130 27.77 13.70 0.98
CA ASN A 130 28.90 13.00 0.35
C ASN A 130 28.90 13.17 -1.17
N ARG A 131 27.73 13.08 -1.82
CA ARG A 131 27.59 13.34 -3.26
C ARG A 131 27.96 14.78 -3.63
N ALA A 132 27.60 15.75 -2.80
CA ALA A 132 27.98 17.15 -3.03
C ALA A 132 29.50 17.37 -2.92
N LYS A 133 30.17 16.65 -2.00
CA LYS A 133 31.65 16.66 -1.91
C LYS A 133 32.30 16.05 -3.13
N THR A 134 31.88 14.84 -3.55
CA THR A 134 32.46 14.18 -4.73
C THR A 134 32.31 15.03 -5.98
N LEU A 135 31.15 15.65 -6.20
CA LEU A 135 30.94 16.54 -7.34
C LEU A 135 31.86 17.78 -7.32
N LYS A 136 32.16 18.32 -6.14
CA LYS A 136 33.12 19.42 -6.00
C LYS A 136 34.55 18.97 -6.31
N ASP A 137 34.94 17.80 -5.82
CA ASP A 137 36.28 17.24 -6.06
C ASP A 137 36.48 16.89 -7.54
N GLU A 138 35.47 16.30 -8.19
CA GLU A 138 35.45 16.02 -9.63
C GLU A 138 35.55 17.31 -10.46
N ALA A 139 34.80 18.35 -10.09
CA ALA A 139 34.88 19.65 -10.77
C ALA A 139 36.26 20.31 -10.60
N ALA A 140 36.88 20.18 -9.42
CA ALA A 140 38.23 20.67 -9.18
C ALA A 140 39.28 19.90 -9.99
N ALA A 141 39.16 18.57 -10.09
CA ALA A 141 40.02 17.73 -10.91
C ALA A 141 39.86 18.04 -12.41
N ALA A 142 38.63 18.24 -12.90
CA ALA A 142 38.38 18.64 -14.28
C ALA A 142 39.01 19.99 -14.62
N LYS A 143 38.94 20.97 -13.69
CA LYS A 143 39.63 22.27 -13.85
C LYS A 143 41.14 22.13 -13.91
N ARG A 144 41.75 21.29 -13.07
CA ARG A 144 43.20 21.02 -13.10
C ARG A 144 43.62 20.39 -14.43
N LYS A 145 42.89 19.36 -14.87
CA LYS A 145 43.15 18.68 -16.14
C LYS A 145 42.98 19.61 -17.34
N ALA A 146 41.99 20.49 -17.32
CA ALA A 146 41.80 21.51 -18.36
C ALA A 146 42.94 22.55 -18.36
N LYS A 147 43.45 22.93 -17.18
CA LYS A 147 44.60 23.83 -17.07
C LYS A 147 45.88 23.18 -17.60
N GLU A 148 46.17 21.93 -17.21
CA GLU A 148 47.32 21.17 -17.72
C GLU A 148 47.23 20.97 -19.24
N ALA A 149 46.04 20.66 -19.78
CA ALA A 149 45.85 20.55 -21.22
C ALA A 149 46.08 21.88 -21.96
N ALA A 150 45.68 23.01 -21.35
CA ALA A 150 45.90 24.34 -21.92
C ALA A 150 47.37 24.77 -21.86
N GLU A 151 48.08 24.44 -20.76
CA GLU A 151 49.53 24.65 -20.64
C GLU A 151 50.31 23.77 -21.63
N ALA A 152 49.93 22.50 -21.79
CA ALA A 152 50.53 21.61 -22.78
C ALA A 152 50.27 22.06 -24.22
N ALA A 153 49.07 22.55 -24.54
CA ALA A 153 48.75 23.11 -25.86
C ALA A 153 49.53 24.42 -26.13
N LYS A 154 49.75 25.25 -25.12
CA LYS A 154 50.61 26.44 -25.24
C LYS A 154 52.07 26.08 -25.45
N ALA A 155 52.59 25.10 -24.71
CA ALA A 155 53.97 24.64 -24.86
C ALA A 155 54.22 24.03 -26.26
N ALA A 156 53.27 23.24 -26.77
CA ALA A 156 53.33 22.70 -28.13
C ALA A 156 53.30 23.81 -29.20
N ALA A 157 52.47 24.85 -29.01
CA ALA A 157 52.42 25.99 -29.93
C ALA A 157 53.67 26.89 -29.86
N GLU A 158 54.34 26.96 -28.70
CA GLU A 158 55.62 27.67 -28.56
C GLU A 158 56.80 26.87 -29.15
N GLU A 159 56.78 25.55 -29.09
CA GLU A 159 57.75 24.69 -29.81
C GLU A 159 57.58 24.78 -31.33
N GLU A 160 56.34 24.75 -31.82
CA GLU A 160 56.02 24.82 -33.26
C GLU A 160 56.29 26.21 -33.88
N ALA A 161 56.42 27.25 -33.04
CA ALA A 161 56.80 28.61 -33.46
C ALA A 161 58.32 28.89 -33.37
N ALA A 162 59.10 27.96 -32.80
CA ALA A 162 60.54 28.07 -32.62
C ALA A 162 61.35 27.23 -33.65
N GLU A 163 60.67 26.47 -34.52
CA GLU A 163 61.20 25.75 -35.68
C GLU A 163 60.97 26.55 -36.98
#